data_AF-A0A954K991-F1
#
_entry.id   AF-A0A954K991-F1
#
_cell.length_a   1.000
_cell.length_b   1.000
_cell.length_c   1.000
_cell.angle_alpha   90.00
_cell.angle_beta   90.00
_cell.angle_gamma   90.00
#
_symmetry.space_group_name_H-M   'P 1'
#
loop_
_entity.id
_entity.type
_entity.pdbx_description
1 polymer ?
#
loop_
_entity_poly.entity_id
_entity_poly.type
_entity_poly.pdbx_seq_one_letter_code
_entity_poly.pdbx_strand_id
1 'polypeptide(L)'
;MIERHFQFNGFEWSGWTIFSVCAVVAALVSIVMLFRYERRLVSSSIGNVLISLRIAALILILLTFLEPVLTWSFNVNKTGRLIVAVDVSDSMNTQDRHASDLEKLRLARALKMIGNDQVNSRLDRWEAAYAADQEPPWVDEDETANPQKREELAASRKENLTAIFADIDQMSRKEIAQKLLLNPANPILEQLQERGQVDVVLFAGDAVTTDQTTLEKSLNEVPDQVHMELSNLTQALKNTGGSSET
;
A
#
# COMPACT_ATOMS: atom_id res chain seq x y z
N MET A 1 16.91 0.41 -8.02
CA MET A 1 18.15 -0.41 -8.09
C MET A 1 18.21 -0.99 -9.49
N ILE A 2 19.28 -0.78 -10.25
CA ILE A 2 19.38 -1.24 -11.64
C ILE A 2 19.83 -2.71 -11.62
N GLU A 3 18.90 -3.64 -11.78
CA GLU A 3 19.23 -5.04 -12.00
C GLU A 3 19.38 -5.30 -13.50
N ARG A 4 20.56 -5.79 -13.89
CA ARG A 4 20.86 -6.16 -15.27
C ARG A 4 20.75 -7.67 -15.40
N HIS A 5 19.65 -8.15 -15.95
CA HIS A 5 19.50 -9.57 -16.27
C HIS A 5 19.67 -9.74 -17.78
N PHE A 6 20.75 -10.40 -18.18
CA PHE A 6 20.98 -10.79 -19.57
C PHE A 6 20.27 -12.13 -19.79
N GLN A 7 19.02 -12.08 -20.26
CA GLN A 7 18.25 -13.28 -20.53
C GLN A 7 18.32 -13.61 -22.02
N PHE A 8 18.95 -14.74 -22.36
CA PHE A 8 18.84 -15.33 -23.69
C PHE A 8 17.52 -16.09 -23.73
N ASN A 9 16.49 -15.56 -24.39
CA ASN A 9 15.20 -16.26 -24.56
C ASN A 9 15.36 -17.63 -25.28
N GLY A 10 16.44 -17.82 -26.04
CA GLY A 10 16.80 -19.12 -26.61
C GLY A 10 17.38 -20.14 -25.63
N PHE A 11 17.47 -19.84 -24.33
CA PHE A 11 17.95 -20.77 -23.29
C PHE A 11 16.82 -21.39 -22.46
N GLU A 12 15.57 -21.35 -22.94
CA GLU A 12 14.65 -22.40 -22.55
C GLU A 12 15.22 -23.71 -23.09
N TRP A 13 15.44 -24.72 -22.22
CA TRP A 13 15.97 -26.05 -22.56
C TRP A 13 14.98 -26.86 -23.41
N SER A 14 14.54 -26.26 -24.51
CA SER A 14 13.84 -26.90 -25.61
C SER A 14 14.88 -27.66 -26.42
N GLY A 15 14.66 -28.96 -26.66
CA GLY A 15 15.57 -29.80 -27.43
C GLY A 15 15.92 -29.25 -28.83
N TRP A 16 15.17 -28.25 -29.31
CA TRP A 16 15.43 -27.51 -30.54
C TRP A 16 16.72 -26.66 -30.50
N THR A 17 17.09 -26.10 -29.35
CA THR A 17 18.31 -25.28 -29.19
C THR A 17 19.56 -26.15 -29.15
N ILE A 18 19.45 -27.32 -28.52
CA ILE A 18 20.49 -28.36 -28.55
C ILE A 18 20.67 -28.89 -29.98
N PHE A 19 19.57 -29.17 -30.69
CA PHE A 19 19.61 -29.65 -32.07
C PHE A 19 20.25 -28.63 -33.02
N SER A 20 19.92 -27.34 -32.92
CA SER A 20 20.50 -26.30 -33.76
C SER A 20 21.99 -26.07 -33.46
N VAL A 21 22.40 -26.09 -32.19
CA VAL A 21 23.83 -26.06 -31.82
C VAL A 21 24.57 -27.29 -32.37
N CYS A 22 24.01 -28.50 -32.22
CA CYS A 22 24.59 -29.73 -32.77
C CYS A 22 24.70 -29.70 -34.30
N ALA A 23 23.70 -29.18 -35.01
CA ALA A 23 23.72 -29.05 -36.46
C ALA A 23 24.81 -28.08 -36.95
N VAL A 24 25.01 -26.96 -36.26
CA VAL A 24 26.09 -26.01 -36.57
C VAL A 24 27.47 -26.61 -36.28
N VAL A 25 27.63 -27.36 -35.19
CA VAL A 25 28.87 -28.09 -34.90
C VAL A 25 29.15 -29.15 -35.98
N ALA A 26 28.14 -29.90 -36.43
CA ALA A 26 28.30 -30.88 -37.50
C ALA A 26 28.67 -30.22 -38.85
N ALA A 27 28.11 -29.05 -39.15
CA ALA A 27 28.48 -28.26 -40.33
C ALA A 27 29.93 -27.76 -40.25
N LEU A 28 30.38 -27.27 -39.09
CA LEU A 28 31.77 -26.88 -38.85
C LEU A 28 32.74 -28.05 -39.04
N VAL A 29 32.43 -29.22 -38.46
CA VAL A 29 33.25 -30.44 -38.62
C VAL A 29 33.32 -30.87 -40.08
N SER A 30 32.19 -30.81 -40.80
CA SER A 30 32.12 -31.15 -42.23
C SER A 30 32.97 -30.21 -43.08
N ILE A 31 32.94 -28.90 -42.80
CA ILE A 31 33.77 -27.90 -43.51
C ILE A 31 35.27 -28.13 -43.22
N VAL A 32 35.64 -28.45 -41.98
CA VAL A 32 37.04 -28.75 -41.62
C VAL A 32 37.51 -30.07 -42.24
N MET A 33 36.66 -31.10 -42.29
CA MET A 33 36.96 -32.35 -42.98
C MET A 33 37.13 -32.15 -44.49
N LEU A 34 36.26 -31.34 -45.10
CA LEU A 34 36.32 -31.02 -46.52
C LEU A 34 37.58 -30.20 -46.84
N PHE A 35 38.02 -29.32 -45.93
CA PHE A 35 39.31 -28.63 -46.05
C PHE A 35 40.52 -29.57 -45.98
N ARG A 36 40.48 -30.60 -45.11
CA ARG A 36 41.54 -31.62 -45.09
C ARG A 36 41.61 -32.38 -46.42
N TYR A 37 40.48 -32.52 -47.12
CA TYR A 37 40.41 -33.12 -48.45
C TYR A 37 40.86 -32.16 -49.56
N GLU A 38 40.46 -30.88 -49.52
CA GLU A 38 40.80 -29.83 -50.50
C GLU A 38 42.26 -29.37 -50.44
N ARG A 39 42.96 -29.61 -49.31
CA ARG A 39 44.39 -29.30 -49.13
C ARG A 39 45.33 -29.99 -50.14
N ARG A 40 44.82 -30.89 -50.98
CA ARG A 40 45.57 -31.51 -52.09
C ARG A 40 45.51 -30.72 -53.40
N LEU A 41 44.61 -29.75 -53.58
CA LEU A 41 44.40 -29.08 -54.88
C LEU A 41 44.68 -27.57 -54.91
N VAL A 42 44.75 -26.85 -53.78
CA VAL A 42 44.84 -25.36 -53.77
C VAL A 42 45.85 -24.84 -52.73
N SER A 43 46.47 -23.69 -53.02
CA SER A 43 47.48 -23.04 -52.17
C SER A 43 46.92 -22.57 -50.80
N SER A 44 47.76 -22.72 -49.77
CA SER A 44 47.39 -22.67 -48.35
C SER A 44 46.74 -21.36 -47.86
N SER A 45 46.99 -20.23 -48.51
CA SER A 45 46.50 -18.92 -48.04
C SER A 45 45.06 -18.62 -48.46
N ILE A 46 44.69 -18.96 -49.70
CA ILE A 46 43.31 -18.76 -50.20
C ILE A 46 42.35 -19.74 -49.52
N GLY A 47 42.79 -20.97 -49.26
CA GLY A 47 42.01 -21.96 -48.50
C GLY A 47 41.63 -21.46 -47.10
N ASN A 48 42.57 -20.83 -46.38
CA ASN A 48 42.29 -20.31 -45.03
C ASN A 48 41.28 -19.14 -45.04
N VAL A 49 41.30 -18.28 -46.06
CA VAL A 49 40.35 -17.15 -46.19
C VAL A 49 38.94 -17.62 -46.53
N LEU A 50 38.80 -18.60 -47.43
CA LEU A 50 37.49 -19.17 -47.78
C LEU A 50 36.84 -19.89 -46.59
N ILE A 51 37.64 -20.52 -45.72
CA ILE A 51 37.14 -21.19 -44.51
C ILE A 51 36.72 -20.18 -43.46
N SER A 52 37.54 -19.16 -43.19
CA SER A 52 37.20 -18.15 -42.20
C SER A 52 35.88 -17.47 -42.56
N LEU A 53 35.64 -17.22 -43.86
CA LEU A 53 34.38 -16.69 -44.36
C LEU A 53 33.21 -17.66 -44.16
N ARG A 54 33.39 -18.97 -44.40
CA ARG A 54 32.36 -19.99 -44.13
C ARG A 54 32.02 -20.12 -42.65
N ILE A 55 33.04 -20.09 -41.79
CA ILE A 55 32.87 -20.14 -40.33
C ILE A 55 32.13 -18.88 -39.86
N ALA A 56 32.51 -17.70 -40.36
CA ALA A 56 31.84 -16.45 -40.05
C ALA A 56 30.37 -16.44 -40.49
N ALA A 57 30.06 -16.97 -41.68
CA ALA A 57 28.69 -17.11 -42.16
C ALA A 57 27.85 -18.05 -41.27
N LEU A 58 28.41 -19.19 -40.84
CA LEU A 58 27.75 -20.08 -39.89
C LEU A 58 27.52 -19.43 -38.53
N ILE A 59 28.48 -18.67 -38.03
CA ILE A 59 28.34 -17.92 -36.77
C ILE A 59 27.22 -16.88 -36.90
N LEU A 60 27.16 -16.15 -38.01
CA LEU A 60 26.09 -15.19 -38.27
C LEU A 60 24.71 -15.85 -38.34
N ILE A 61 24.59 -17.01 -38.98
CA ILE A 61 23.36 -17.80 -39.02
C ILE A 61 22.97 -18.26 -37.61
N LEU A 62 23.93 -18.72 -36.81
CA LEU A 62 23.68 -19.10 -35.41
C LEU A 62 23.20 -17.91 -34.59
N LEU A 63 23.80 -16.74 -34.78
CA LEU A 63 23.49 -15.53 -34.03
C LEU A 63 22.11 -14.94 -34.40
N THR A 64 21.71 -15.09 -35.67
CA THR A 64 20.34 -14.76 -36.10
C THR A 64 19.31 -15.74 -35.54
N PHE A 65 19.62 -17.03 -35.49
CA PHE A 65 18.74 -18.03 -34.86
C PHE A 65 18.61 -17.87 -33.35
N LEU A 66 19.63 -17.32 -32.68
CA LEU A 66 19.63 -17.12 -31.23
C LEU A 66 18.78 -15.92 -30.79
N GLU A 67 18.31 -15.09 -31.72
CA GLU A 67 17.55 -13.84 -31.48
C GLU A 67 17.93 -13.18 -30.14
N PRO A 68 19.13 -12.57 -30.03
CA PRO A 68 19.56 -11.95 -28.78
C PRO A 68 18.66 -10.76 -28.48
N VAL A 69 17.67 -10.96 -27.63
CA VAL A 69 16.73 -9.91 -27.21
C VAL A 69 17.30 -9.25 -25.96
N LEU A 70 17.69 -7.99 -26.09
CA LEU A 70 18.12 -7.19 -24.95
C LEU A 70 16.89 -6.55 -24.29
N THR A 71 16.33 -7.19 -23.28
CA THR A 71 15.17 -6.67 -22.54
C THR A 71 15.61 -5.70 -21.45
N TRP A 72 15.11 -4.47 -21.51
CA TRP A 72 15.30 -3.47 -20.47
C TRP A 72 14.08 -3.46 -19.55
N SER A 73 14.17 -4.11 -18.39
CA SER A 73 13.10 -4.10 -17.39
C SER A 73 13.31 -2.96 -16.39
N PHE A 74 12.45 -1.94 -16.44
CA PHE A 74 12.41 -0.88 -15.44
C PHE A 74 11.51 -1.32 -14.29
N ASN A 75 12.10 -1.77 -13.19
CA ASN A 75 11.34 -2.08 -11.98
C ASN A 75 11.04 -0.76 -11.25
N VAL A 76 9.92 -0.13 -11.62
CA VAL A 76 9.40 1.04 -10.90
C VAL A 76 8.55 0.51 -9.76
N ASN A 77 9.07 0.59 -8.53
CA ASN A 77 8.24 0.47 -7.35
C ASN A 77 7.23 1.62 -7.40
N LYS A 78 6.03 1.35 -7.90
CA LYS A 78 4.90 2.29 -7.78
C LYS A 78 4.44 2.24 -6.33
N THR A 79 5.06 3.06 -5.50
CA THR A 79 4.49 3.38 -4.19
C THR A 79 3.12 3.99 -4.46
N GLY A 80 2.06 3.30 -4.04
CA GLY A 80 0.70 3.81 -4.17
C GLY A 80 0.59 5.14 -3.42
N ARG A 81 -0.06 6.12 -4.03
CA ARG A 81 -0.40 7.39 -3.37
C ARG A 81 -1.68 7.18 -2.57
N LEU A 82 -1.66 7.52 -1.29
CA LEU A 82 -2.79 7.45 -0.37
C LEU A 82 -3.32 8.86 -0.17
N ILE A 83 -4.59 9.09 -0.49
CA ILE A 83 -5.24 10.39 -0.29
C ILE A 83 -6.13 10.28 0.93
N VAL A 84 -5.86 11.09 1.96
CA VAL A 84 -6.70 11.21 3.15
C VAL A 84 -7.52 12.49 3.01
N ALA A 85 -8.76 12.34 2.55
CA ALA A 85 -9.68 13.45 2.38
C ALA A 85 -10.49 13.68 3.67
N VAL A 86 -10.43 14.89 4.23
CA VAL A 86 -11.15 15.29 5.45
C VAL A 86 -12.22 16.30 5.08
N ASP A 87 -13.47 15.96 5.38
CA ASP A 87 -14.62 16.85 5.16
C ASP A 87 -14.60 17.96 6.24
N VAL A 88 -14.76 19.21 5.81
CA VAL A 88 -14.86 20.40 6.69
C VAL A 88 -16.15 21.20 6.46
N SER A 89 -17.16 20.58 5.84
CA SER A 89 -18.48 21.19 5.61
C SER A 89 -19.25 21.45 6.91
N ASP A 90 -20.30 22.27 6.84
CA ASP A 90 -21.13 22.62 7.99
C ASP A 90 -21.73 21.39 8.71
N SER A 91 -21.96 20.30 7.96
CA SER A 91 -22.44 19.04 8.52
C SER A 91 -21.50 18.46 9.59
N MET A 92 -20.20 18.76 9.48
CA MET A 92 -19.17 18.30 10.41
C MET A 92 -19.19 19.06 11.74
N ASN A 93 -19.87 20.20 11.82
CA ASN A 93 -20.05 20.93 13.07
C ASN A 93 -21.19 20.38 13.94
N THR A 94 -21.87 19.32 13.49
CA THR A 94 -22.98 18.69 14.21
C THR A 94 -22.47 17.79 15.34
N GLN A 95 -23.12 17.86 16.50
CA GLN A 95 -22.93 16.93 17.63
C GLN A 95 -23.86 15.73 17.48
N ASP A 96 -23.32 14.52 17.49
CA ASP A 96 -24.10 13.30 17.25
C ASP A 96 -24.56 12.63 18.56
N ARG A 97 -25.53 13.25 19.22
CA ARG A 97 -26.05 12.79 20.53
C ARG A 97 -26.85 11.49 20.45
N HIS A 98 -27.23 11.08 19.24
CA HIS A 98 -28.06 9.89 18.98
C HIS A 98 -27.23 8.68 18.56
N ALA A 99 -25.90 8.76 18.60
CA ALA A 99 -25.03 7.60 18.40
C ALA A 99 -25.38 6.48 19.40
N SER A 100 -25.32 5.24 18.95
CA SER A 100 -25.51 4.07 19.81
C SER A 100 -24.37 3.91 20.82
N ASP A 101 -24.63 3.27 21.96
CA ASP A 101 -23.61 3.00 22.97
C ASP A 101 -22.42 2.20 22.39
N LEU A 102 -22.68 1.33 21.42
CA LEU A 102 -21.63 0.59 20.68
C LEU A 102 -20.72 1.54 19.89
N GLU A 103 -21.29 2.50 19.17
CA GLU A 103 -20.53 3.49 18.40
C GLU A 103 -19.73 4.39 19.32
N LYS A 104 -20.32 4.83 20.44
CA LYS A 104 -19.62 5.62 21.47
C LYS A 104 -18.47 4.84 22.08
N LEU A 105 -18.64 3.55 22.36
CA LEU A 105 -17.58 2.68 22.89
C LEU A 105 -16.42 2.54 21.89
N ARG A 106 -16.73 2.28 20.61
CA ARG A 106 -15.72 2.20 19.55
C ARG A 106 -14.99 3.51 19.35
N LEU A 107 -15.71 4.63 19.40
CA LEU A 107 -15.12 5.95 19.26
C LEU A 107 -14.21 6.28 20.45
N ALA A 108 -14.65 6.02 21.68
CA ALA A 108 -13.83 6.18 22.89
C ALA A 108 -12.53 5.37 22.80
N ARG A 109 -12.61 4.13 22.29
CA ARG A 109 -11.44 3.25 22.07
C ARG A 109 -10.52 3.78 20.97
N ALA A 110 -11.09 4.24 19.84
CA ALA A 110 -10.33 4.79 18.72
C ALA A 110 -9.59 6.08 19.10
N LEU A 111 -10.23 6.93 19.92
CA LEU A 111 -9.65 8.13 20.51
C LEU A 111 -8.69 7.85 21.67
N LYS A 112 -8.48 6.58 22.04
CA LYS A 112 -7.64 6.15 23.17
C LYS A 112 -8.06 6.79 24.51
N MET A 113 -9.33 7.18 24.65
CA MET A 113 -9.90 7.62 25.93
C MET A 113 -10.12 6.44 26.88
N ILE A 114 -10.32 5.26 26.30
CA ILE A 114 -10.40 3.97 27.00
C ILE A 114 -9.52 2.93 26.30
N GLY A 115 -9.06 1.95 27.07
CA GLY A 115 -8.32 0.80 26.56
C GLY A 115 -6.83 0.85 26.87
N ASN A 116 -6.35 -0.27 27.40
CA ASN A 116 -4.94 -0.63 27.54
C ASN A 116 -4.85 -2.14 27.32
N ASP A 117 -3.64 -2.70 27.23
CA ASP A 117 -3.48 -4.13 26.92
C ASP A 117 -4.19 -5.07 27.90
N GLN A 118 -4.39 -4.63 29.15
CA GLN A 118 -5.09 -5.40 30.18
C GLN A 118 -6.62 -5.28 30.10
N VAL A 119 -7.14 -4.17 29.57
CA VAL A 119 -8.56 -3.84 29.53
C VAL A 119 -9.18 -4.14 28.16
N ASN A 120 -8.37 -4.25 27.10
CA ASN A 120 -8.84 -4.49 25.74
C ASN A 120 -9.72 -5.75 25.61
N SER A 121 -9.34 -6.85 26.26
CA SER A 121 -10.14 -8.10 26.26
C SER A 121 -11.52 -7.94 26.92
N ARG A 122 -11.64 -7.01 27.88
CA ARG A 122 -12.92 -6.65 28.48
C ARG A 122 -13.73 -5.75 27.56
N LEU A 123 -13.09 -4.77 26.91
CA LEU A 123 -13.76 -3.91 25.92
C LEU A 123 -14.30 -4.73 24.75
N ASP A 124 -13.57 -5.74 24.26
CA ASP A 124 -14.03 -6.62 23.18
C ASP A 124 -15.33 -7.36 23.57
N ARG A 125 -15.44 -7.78 24.85
CA ARG A 125 -16.66 -8.41 25.38
C ARG A 125 -17.81 -7.42 25.54
N TRP A 126 -17.52 -6.19 25.97
CA TRP A 126 -18.51 -5.12 26.05
C TRP A 126 -19.03 -4.74 24.67
N GLU A 127 -18.14 -4.62 23.67
CA GLU A 127 -18.52 -4.40 22.27
C GLU A 127 -19.42 -5.54 21.75
N ALA A 128 -19.10 -6.79 22.06
CA ALA A 128 -19.93 -7.94 21.68
C ALA A 128 -21.32 -7.93 22.35
N ALA A 129 -21.40 -7.53 23.63
CA ALA A 129 -22.66 -7.41 24.35
C ALA A 129 -23.54 -6.29 23.78
N TYR A 130 -22.96 -5.10 23.55
CA TYR A 130 -23.67 -3.99 22.92
C TYR A 130 -24.10 -4.30 21.49
N ALA A 131 -23.29 -5.05 20.71
CA ALA A 131 -23.69 -5.50 19.39
C ALA A 131 -24.85 -6.51 19.40
N ALA A 132 -25.10 -7.17 20.53
CA ALA A 132 -26.23 -8.06 20.74
C ALA A 132 -27.42 -7.38 21.45
N ASP A 133 -27.40 -6.05 21.60
CA ASP A 133 -28.37 -5.26 22.37
C ASP A 133 -28.53 -5.73 23.84
N GLN A 134 -27.45 -6.26 24.42
CA GLN A 134 -27.39 -6.74 25.80
C GLN A 134 -26.54 -5.83 26.68
N GLU A 135 -26.88 -5.74 27.96
CA GLU A 135 -26.05 -5.01 28.91
C GLU A 135 -24.71 -5.76 29.12
N PRO A 136 -23.56 -5.06 29.04
CA PRO A 136 -22.26 -5.72 29.18
C PRO A 136 -22.06 -6.40 30.54
N PRO A 137 -21.32 -7.51 30.58
CA PRO A 137 -20.83 -8.05 31.84
C PRO A 137 -19.81 -7.05 32.44
N TRP A 138 -20.25 -6.24 33.40
CA TRP A 138 -19.43 -5.19 34.01
C TRP A 138 -18.26 -5.75 34.83
N VAL A 139 -18.42 -6.94 35.42
CA VAL A 139 -17.43 -7.65 36.26
C VAL A 139 -17.49 -9.14 35.93
N ASP A 140 -16.33 -9.77 35.79
CA ASP A 140 -16.25 -11.21 35.52
C ASP A 140 -16.49 -12.03 36.79
N GLU A 141 -17.02 -13.25 36.61
CA GLU A 141 -17.28 -14.17 37.74
C GLU A 141 -15.99 -14.50 38.51
N ASP A 142 -14.86 -14.51 37.83
CA ASP A 142 -13.53 -14.83 38.36
C ASP A 142 -12.83 -13.66 39.07
N GLU A 143 -13.30 -12.41 38.89
CA GLU A 143 -12.62 -11.22 39.44
C GLU A 143 -12.83 -11.05 40.95
N THR A 144 -13.96 -11.51 41.49
CA THR A 144 -14.26 -11.36 42.91
C THR A 144 -15.37 -12.30 43.38
N ALA A 145 -15.10 -13.02 44.47
CA ALA A 145 -16.06 -13.89 45.15
C ALA A 145 -17.01 -13.14 46.10
N ASN A 146 -16.69 -11.88 46.47
CA ASN A 146 -17.51 -11.06 47.35
C ASN A 146 -18.60 -10.30 46.56
N PRO A 147 -19.91 -10.54 46.83
CA PRO A 147 -20.99 -9.89 46.09
C PRO A 147 -21.02 -8.36 46.24
N GLN A 148 -20.70 -7.81 47.41
CA GLN A 148 -20.73 -6.35 47.65
C GLN A 148 -19.67 -5.63 46.82
N LYS A 149 -18.45 -6.17 46.80
CA LYS A 149 -17.34 -5.61 46.02
C LYS A 149 -17.57 -5.71 44.50
N ARG A 150 -18.32 -6.73 44.05
CA ARG A 150 -18.73 -6.87 42.64
C ARG A 150 -19.67 -5.75 42.21
N GLU A 151 -20.67 -5.45 43.02
CA GLU A 151 -21.62 -4.37 42.75
C GLU A 151 -20.94 -2.99 42.73
N GLU A 152 -20.05 -2.71 43.68
CA GLU A 152 -19.26 -1.48 43.71
C GLU A 152 -18.39 -1.30 42.46
N LEU A 153 -17.69 -2.36 42.03
CA LEU A 153 -16.86 -2.32 40.83
C LEU A 153 -17.69 -2.15 39.56
N ALA A 154 -18.85 -2.80 39.47
CA ALA A 154 -19.76 -2.65 38.33
C ALA A 154 -20.29 -1.22 38.25
N ALA A 155 -20.74 -0.66 39.37
CA ALA A 155 -21.22 0.72 39.45
C ALA A 155 -20.13 1.72 39.04
N SER A 156 -18.92 1.59 39.59
CA SER A 156 -17.80 2.47 39.25
C SER A 156 -17.42 2.40 37.76
N ARG A 157 -17.41 1.20 37.16
CA ARG A 157 -17.09 1.02 35.73
C ARG A 157 -18.17 1.65 34.84
N LYS A 158 -19.45 1.46 35.19
CA LYS A 158 -20.58 2.04 34.47
C LYS A 158 -20.59 3.56 34.53
N GLU A 159 -20.31 4.13 35.70
CA GLU A 159 -20.16 5.57 35.89
C GLU A 159 -19.03 6.16 35.04
N ASN A 160 -17.84 5.53 35.09
CA ASN A 160 -16.70 5.95 34.26
C ASN A 160 -17.03 5.92 32.76
N LEU A 161 -17.70 4.86 32.28
CA LEU A 161 -18.06 4.75 30.86
C LEU A 161 -19.10 5.80 30.46
N THR A 162 -20.08 6.06 31.34
CA THR A 162 -21.14 7.04 31.09
C THR A 162 -20.58 8.47 31.04
N ALA A 163 -19.59 8.79 31.89
CA ALA A 163 -18.88 10.06 31.84
C ALA A 163 -18.15 10.24 30.48
N ILE A 164 -17.48 9.19 30.00
CA ILE A 164 -16.79 9.22 28.70
C ILE A 164 -17.78 9.36 27.53
N PHE A 165 -18.94 8.71 27.62
CA PHE A 165 -20.00 8.88 26.62
C PHE A 165 -20.55 10.31 26.60
N ALA A 166 -20.73 10.92 27.78
CA ALA A 166 -21.15 12.31 27.88
C ALA A 166 -20.12 13.29 27.28
N ASP A 167 -18.83 13.01 27.43
CA ASP A 167 -17.76 13.79 26.80
C ASP A 167 -17.82 13.67 25.27
N ILE A 168 -18.03 12.46 24.75
CA ILE A 168 -18.16 12.20 23.30
C ILE A 168 -19.38 12.91 22.72
N ASP A 169 -20.52 12.90 23.43
CA ASP A 169 -21.77 13.54 22.99
C ASP A 169 -21.66 15.06 22.83
N GLN A 170 -20.67 15.68 23.48
CA GLN A 170 -20.39 17.11 23.36
C GLN A 170 -19.46 17.43 22.18
N MET A 171 -18.72 16.46 21.65
CA MET A 171 -17.80 16.68 20.53
C MET A 171 -18.56 16.74 19.20
N SER A 172 -18.18 17.69 18.36
CA SER A 172 -18.58 17.73 16.95
C SER A 172 -17.86 16.65 16.14
N ARG A 173 -18.44 16.25 15.01
CA ARG A 173 -17.80 15.30 14.06
C ARG A 173 -16.42 15.80 13.60
N LYS A 174 -16.27 17.12 13.45
CA LYS A 174 -14.99 17.78 13.12
C LYS A 174 -13.94 17.58 14.21
N GLU A 175 -14.29 17.85 15.47
CA GLU A 175 -13.38 17.65 16.61
C GLU A 175 -13.00 16.17 16.78
N ILE A 176 -13.95 15.26 16.56
CA ILE A 176 -13.71 13.82 16.54
C ILE A 176 -12.67 13.47 15.47
N ALA A 177 -12.86 13.93 14.23
CA ALA A 177 -11.93 13.67 13.13
C ALA A 177 -10.54 14.28 13.40
N GLN A 178 -10.49 15.51 13.92
CA GLN A 178 -9.24 16.18 14.30
C GLN A 178 -8.48 15.39 15.37
N LYS A 179 -9.17 15.00 16.45
CA LYS A 179 -8.55 14.16 17.49
C LYS A 179 -8.10 12.83 16.93
N LEU A 180 -8.89 12.16 16.08
CA LEU A 180 -8.51 10.87 15.52
C LEU A 180 -7.24 10.96 14.64
N LEU A 181 -7.10 12.01 13.85
CA LEU A 181 -5.97 12.19 12.94
C LEU A 181 -4.70 12.72 13.63
N LEU A 182 -4.84 13.53 14.68
CA LEU A 182 -3.74 14.19 15.37
C LEU A 182 -3.32 13.52 16.69
N ASN A 183 -4.06 12.51 17.17
CA ASN A 183 -3.77 11.90 18.46
C ASN A 183 -2.43 11.13 18.42
N PRO A 184 -1.44 11.51 19.24
CA PRO A 184 -0.14 10.84 19.28
C PRO A 184 -0.24 9.39 19.82
N ALA A 185 -1.29 9.07 20.58
CA ALA A 185 -1.52 7.70 21.07
C ALA A 185 -2.04 6.74 19.98
N ASN A 186 -2.43 7.27 18.81
CA ASN A 186 -2.84 6.48 17.66
C ASN A 186 -2.42 7.20 16.36
N PRO A 187 -1.14 7.16 15.96
CA PRO A 187 -0.61 7.94 14.84
C PRO A 187 -0.98 7.30 13.50
N ILE A 188 -2.25 7.40 13.11
CA ILE A 188 -2.79 6.80 11.87
C ILE A 188 -2.09 7.36 10.64
N LEU A 189 -1.82 8.66 10.60
CA LEU A 189 -1.15 9.31 9.46
C LEU A 189 0.28 8.79 9.26
N GLU A 190 1.02 8.57 10.34
CA GLU A 190 2.39 8.03 10.28
C GLU A 190 2.37 6.56 9.81
N GLN A 191 1.43 5.75 10.32
CA GLN A 191 1.24 4.37 9.86
C GLN A 191 0.89 4.28 8.36
N LEU A 192 0.14 5.26 7.84
CA LEU A 192 -0.15 5.35 6.40
C LEU A 192 1.09 5.79 5.62
N GLN A 193 1.90 6.72 6.14
CA GLN A 193 3.14 7.17 5.52
C GLN A 193 4.19 6.05 5.41
N GLU A 194 4.22 5.10 6.34
CA GLU A 194 5.07 3.91 6.24
C GLU A 194 4.70 3.01 5.04
N ARG A 195 3.44 3.04 4.61
CA ARG A 195 2.91 2.21 3.51
C ARG A 195 2.98 2.88 2.15
N GLY A 196 3.00 4.22 2.11
CA GLY A 196 3.10 4.97 0.86
C GLY A 196 3.12 6.48 1.05
N GLN A 197 3.14 7.22 -0.05
CA GLN A 197 3.06 8.67 0.00
C GLN A 197 1.63 9.09 0.38
N VAL A 198 1.49 9.82 1.49
CA VAL A 198 0.19 10.28 1.99
C VAL A 198 0.02 11.76 1.72
N ASP A 199 -1.06 12.10 1.00
CA ASP A 199 -1.51 13.49 0.80
C ASP A 199 -2.79 13.71 1.59
N VAL A 200 -2.81 14.69 2.50
CA VAL A 200 -4.00 15.07 3.25
C VAL A 200 -4.71 16.21 2.52
N VAL A 201 -6.01 16.09 2.31
CA VAL A 201 -6.80 17.05 1.55
C VAL A 201 -8.02 17.45 2.38
N LEU A 202 -8.16 18.74 2.65
CA LEU A 202 -9.36 19.30 3.25
C LEU A 202 -10.35 19.63 2.15
N PHE A 203 -11.62 19.24 2.31
CA PHE A 203 -12.64 19.55 1.31
C PHE A 203 -13.96 19.99 1.93
N ALA A 204 -14.56 21.00 1.31
CA ALA A 204 -15.97 21.35 1.39
C ALA A 204 -16.24 22.30 0.21
N GLY A 205 -17.04 21.86 -0.75
CA GLY A 205 -17.27 22.58 -2.01
C GLY A 205 -16.08 22.61 -2.97
N ASP A 206 -14.89 22.98 -2.48
CA ASP A 206 -13.58 22.94 -3.14
C ASP A 206 -12.58 22.16 -2.24
N ALA A 207 -11.33 21.95 -2.68
CA ALA A 207 -10.34 21.13 -1.99
C ALA A 207 -8.94 21.75 -1.91
N VAL A 208 -8.33 21.69 -0.72
CA VAL A 208 -7.00 22.23 -0.43
C VAL A 208 -6.09 21.13 0.13
N THR A 209 -4.98 20.85 -0.55
CA THR A 209 -3.93 19.95 -0.05
C THR A 209 -3.24 20.60 1.14
N THR A 210 -3.11 19.85 2.23
CA THR A 210 -2.53 20.31 3.50
C THR A 210 -1.53 19.28 4.00
N ASP A 211 -0.44 19.74 4.62
CA ASP A 211 0.55 18.87 5.24
C ASP A 211 0.17 18.57 6.70
N GLN A 212 0.70 17.49 7.26
CA GLN A 212 0.42 17.08 8.64
C GLN A 212 0.75 18.18 9.68
N THR A 213 1.75 19.03 9.42
CA THR A 213 2.17 20.13 10.29
C THR A 213 1.25 21.35 10.23
N THR A 214 0.49 21.51 9.15
CA THR A 214 -0.46 22.61 8.95
C THR A 214 -1.91 22.17 9.13
N LEU A 215 -2.17 20.86 9.17
CA LEU A 215 -3.49 20.25 9.32
C LEU A 215 -4.24 20.76 10.54
N GLU A 216 -3.58 20.88 11.70
CA GLU A 216 -4.22 21.39 12.91
C GLU A 216 -4.72 22.84 12.73
N LYS A 217 -3.90 23.68 12.09
CA LYS A 217 -4.25 25.08 11.82
C LYS A 217 -5.37 25.18 10.79
N SER A 218 -5.29 24.42 9.69
CA SER A 218 -6.28 24.48 8.61
C SER A 218 -7.62 23.82 8.97
N LEU A 219 -7.63 22.92 9.96
CA LEU A 219 -8.88 22.43 10.56
C LEU A 219 -9.50 23.52 11.46
N ASN A 220 -8.73 24.29 12.21
CA ASN A 220 -9.27 25.34 13.06
C ASN A 220 -9.71 26.59 12.25
N GLU A 221 -8.87 27.01 11.30
CA GLU A 221 -9.12 28.12 10.36
C GLU A 221 -9.28 27.53 8.95
N VAL A 222 -10.52 27.19 8.58
CA VAL A 222 -10.82 26.65 7.25
C VAL A 222 -10.46 27.72 6.20
N PRO A 223 -9.61 27.41 5.20
CA PRO A 223 -9.23 28.39 4.18
C PRO A 223 -10.43 28.92 3.40
N ASP A 224 -10.46 30.22 3.08
CA ASP A 224 -11.55 30.88 2.34
C ASP A 224 -11.89 30.25 0.97
N GLN A 225 -10.96 29.47 0.43
CA GLN A 225 -11.14 28.72 -0.82
C GLN A 225 -12.14 27.57 -0.69
N VAL A 226 -12.44 27.15 0.54
CA VAL A 226 -13.29 26.01 0.84
C VAL A 226 -14.70 26.51 1.18
N HIS A 227 -15.68 26.14 0.35
CA HIS A 227 -17.08 26.49 0.53
C HIS A 227 -17.79 25.48 1.45
N MET A 228 -17.83 25.78 2.74
CA MET A 228 -18.39 24.91 3.80
C MET A 228 -19.86 24.48 3.60
N GLU A 229 -20.63 25.24 2.80
CA GLU A 229 -22.04 24.94 2.48
C GLU A 229 -22.22 23.74 1.53
N LEU A 230 -21.12 23.26 0.92
CA LEU A 230 -21.14 22.19 -0.08
C LEU A 230 -20.26 21.03 0.39
N SER A 231 -20.68 19.78 0.16
CA SER A 231 -19.81 18.60 0.30
C SER A 231 -19.62 17.95 -1.06
N ASN A 232 -18.40 18.00 -1.61
CA ASN A 232 -18.09 17.44 -2.92
C ASN A 232 -16.69 16.82 -3.00
N LEU A 233 -16.63 15.53 -2.68
CA LEU A 233 -15.40 14.73 -2.72
C LEU A 233 -14.81 14.60 -4.14
N THR A 234 -15.62 14.74 -5.20
CA THR A 234 -15.13 14.64 -6.58
C THR A 234 -14.13 15.76 -6.91
N GLN A 235 -14.28 16.93 -6.29
CA GLN A 235 -13.35 18.05 -6.48
C GLN A 235 -12.01 17.80 -5.80
N ALA A 236 -12.01 17.18 -4.61
CA ALA A 236 -10.79 16.74 -3.94
C ALA A 236 -9.96 15.80 -4.82
N LEU A 237 -10.61 14.82 -5.46
CA LEU A 237 -9.94 13.90 -6.37
C LEU A 237 -9.37 14.57 -7.62
N LYS A 238 -10.06 15.60 -8.16
CA LYS A 238 -9.59 16.35 -9.34
C LYS A 238 -8.38 17.21 -9.02
N ASN A 239 -8.40 17.91 -7.89
CA ASN A 239 -7.34 18.86 -7.55
C ASN A 239 -6.01 18.15 -7.24
N THR A 240 -6.06 16.95 -6.64
CA THR A 240 -4.87 16.12 -6.40
C THR A 240 -4.34 15.42 -7.66
N GLY A 241 -5.18 15.24 -8.70
CA GLY A 241 -4.77 14.71 -10.00
C GLY A 241 -4.09 15.74 -10.90
N GLY A 242 -4.53 17.00 -10.84
CA GLY A 242 -4.07 18.09 -11.71
C GLY A 242 -2.70 18.68 -11.36
N SER A 243 -2.22 18.52 -10.13
CA SER A 243 -0.89 19.01 -9.68
C SER A 243 0.30 18.18 -10.19
N SER A 244 0.08 17.26 -11.15
CA SER A 244 1.09 16.36 -11.71
C SER A 244 1.53 16.69 -13.15
N GLU A 245 1.10 17.82 -13.71
CA GLU A 245 1.60 18.35 -14.99
C GLU A 245 2.57 19.53 -14.80
N THR A 246 3.62 19.38 -14.00
CA THR A 246 4.84 20.24 -14.07
C THR A 246 6.07 19.47 -13.62
#